data_AF-A0A2V8EML0-F1
#
_entry.id   AF-A0A2V8EML0-F1
#
_cell.length_a   1.000
_cell.length_b   1.000
_cell.length_c   1.000
_cell.angle_alpha   90.00
_cell.angle_beta   90.00
_cell.angle_gamma   90.00
#
_symmetry.space_group_name_H-M   'P 1'
#
loop_
_entity.id
_entity.type
_entity.pdbx_description
1 polymer ?
#
loop_
_entity_poly.entity_id
_entity_poly.type
_entity_poly.pdbx_seq_one_letter_code
_entity_poly.pdbx_strand_id
1 'polypeptide(L)'
;MNVTVIGTGYVGLVTGTCLADFGHDVVCVDQDVERVASLEAGALPFYEPGLLELLTKNVAARRLSFATDAAAAVRRSSIVFLTVGT
;
A
#
# COMPACT_ATOMS: atom_id res chain seq x y z
N MET A 1 -7.24 11.56 4.41
CA MET A 1 -6.97 11.00 5.76
C MET A 1 -5.75 10.12 5.64
N ASN A 2 -4.90 10.07 6.66
CA ASN A 2 -3.70 9.22 6.64
C ASN A 2 -4.06 7.80 7.08
N VAL A 3 -3.85 6.82 6.21
CA VAL A 3 -4.14 5.40 6.48
C VAL A 3 -2.86 4.58 6.32
N THR A 4 -2.57 3.72 7.29
CA THR A 4 -1.53 2.69 7.13
C THR A 4 -2.18 1.35 6.89
N VAL A 5 -1.68 0.60 5.92
CA VAL A 5 -2.04 -0.80 5.67
C VAL A 5 -0.81 -1.66 5.88
N ILE A 6 -0.85 -2.57 6.86
CA ILE A 6 0.26 -3.46 7.18
C ILE A 6 0.03 -4.83 6.50
N GLY A 7 0.99 -5.21 5.65
CA GLY A 7 0.93 -6.36 4.76
C GLY A 7 0.63 -5.95 3.32
N THR A 8 1.43 -6.41 2.37
CA THR A 8 1.23 -6.17 0.93
C THR A 8 0.85 -7.42 0.14
N GLY A 9 0.21 -8.38 0.82
CA GLY A 9 -0.50 -9.48 0.17
C GLY A 9 -1.76 -9.00 -0.55
N TYR A 10 -2.56 -9.94 -1.07
CA TYR A 10 -3.79 -9.64 -1.81
C TYR A 10 -4.71 -8.65 -1.07
N VAL A 11 -5.06 -8.97 0.18
CA VAL A 11 -5.99 -8.17 0.99
C VAL A 11 -5.44 -6.76 1.21
N GLY A 12 -4.19 -6.64 1.66
CA GLY A 12 -3.60 -5.35 1.99
C GLY A 12 -3.36 -4.47 0.77
N LEU A 13 -2.77 -5.01 -0.29
CA LEU A 13 -2.42 -4.22 -1.48
C LEU A 13 -3.65 -3.73 -2.22
N VAL A 14 -4.68 -4.57 -2.40
CA VAL A 14 -5.95 -4.16 -3.01
C VAL A 14 -6.63 -3.10 -2.14
N THR A 15 -6.77 -3.35 -0.84
CA THR A 15 -7.40 -2.40 0.09
C THR A 15 -6.69 -1.05 0.10
N GLY A 16 -5.36 -1.04 0.24
CA GLY A 16 -4.57 0.18 0.27
C GLY A 16 -4.67 0.97 -1.04
N THR A 17 -4.63 0.28 -2.19
CA THR A 17 -4.76 0.91 -3.50
C THR A 17 -6.14 1.53 -3.70
N CYS A 18 -7.22 0.83 -3.36
CA CYS A 18 -8.58 1.36 -3.48
C CYS A 18 -8.83 2.54 -2.53
N LEU A 19 -8.32 2.49 -1.30
CA LEU A 19 -8.41 3.62 -0.36
C LEU A 19 -7.68 4.85 -0.88
N ALA A 20 -6.51 4.67 -1.51
CA ALA A 20 -5.79 5.77 -2.16
C ALA A 20 -6.59 6.34 -3.34
N ASP A 21 -7.25 5.47 -4.12
CA ASP A 21 -8.09 5.90 -5.25
C ASP A 21 -9.33 6.68 -4.80
N PHE A 22 -9.88 6.34 -3.64
CA PHE A 22 -10.93 7.13 -2.97
C PHE A 22 -10.44 8.45 -2.35
N GLY A 23 -9.16 8.79 -2.50
CA GLY A 23 -8.61 10.08 -2.12
C GLY A 23 -7.98 10.13 -0.72
N HIS A 24 -7.66 8.98 -0.12
CA HIS A 24 -6.89 8.93 1.12
C HIS A 24 -5.38 8.91 0.86
N ASP A 25 -4.61 9.33 1.86
CA ASP A 25 -3.15 9.24 1.84
C ASP A 25 -2.76 7.92 2.50
N VAL A 26 -2.30 6.97 1.70
CA VAL A 26 -2.08 5.59 2.12
C VAL A 26 -0.60 5.24 2.09
N VAL A 27 -0.15 4.63 3.19
CA VAL A 27 1.15 3.97 3.27
C VAL A 27 0.93 2.47 3.43
N CYS A 28 1.33 1.69 2.43
CA CYS A 28 1.37 0.24 2.52
C CYS A 28 2.73 -0.19 3.08
N VAL A 29 2.73 -0.98 4.15
CA VAL A 29 3.95 -1.41 4.84
C VAL A 29 4.16 -2.91 4.68
N ASP A 30 5.38 -3.30 4.30
CA ASP A 30 5.81 -4.70 4.30
C ASP A 30 7.23 -4.81 4.88
N GLN A 31 7.57 -5.96 5.44
CA GLN A 31 8.91 -6.22 5.96
C GLN A 31 9.89 -6.59 4.83
N ASP A 32 9.35 -7.07 3.71
CA ASP A 32 10.12 -7.42 2.52
C ASP A 32 10.51 -6.17 1.73
N VAL A 33 11.79 -5.77 1.85
CA VAL A 33 12.36 -4.60 1.20
C VAL A 33 12.32 -4.70 -0.33
N GLU A 34 12.53 -5.90 -0.87
CA GLU A 34 12.54 -6.13 -2.32
C GLU A 34 11.12 -6.00 -2.88
N ARG A 35 10.13 -6.51 -2.16
CA ARG A 35 8.72 -6.35 -2.50
C ARG A 35 8.30 -4.89 -2.46
N VAL A 36 8.70 -4.14 -1.42
CA VAL A 36 8.42 -2.70 -1.32
C VAL A 36 9.00 -1.94 -2.51
N ALA A 37 10.28 -2.16 -2.85
CA ALA A 37 10.91 -1.52 -3.99
C ALA A 37 10.24 -1.90 -5.33
N SER A 38 9.83 -3.17 -5.48
CA SER A 38 9.12 -3.64 -6.67
C SER A 38 7.76 -2.96 -6.82
N LEU A 39 7.01 -2.82 -5.73
CA LEU A 39 5.71 -2.16 -5.71
C LEU A 39 5.83 -0.65 -6.03
N GLU A 40 6.86 0.02 -5.51
CA GLU A 40 7.16 1.42 -5.87
C GLU A 40 7.48 1.58 -7.36
N ALA A 41 8.12 0.57 -7.97
CA ALA A 41 8.39 0.52 -9.40
C ALA A 41 7.17 0.07 -10.24
N GLY A 42 6.00 -0.18 -9.62
CA GLY A 42 4.79 -0.62 -10.31
C GLY A 42 4.76 -2.11 -10.68
N ALA A 43 5.60 -2.95 -10.07
CA ALA A 43 5.57 -4.39 -10.27
C ALA A 43 4.68 -5.07 -9.20
N LEU A 44 3.60 -5.71 -9.64
CA LEU A 44 2.68 -6.43 -8.75
C LEU A 44 3.20 -7.85 -8.43
N PRO A 45 3.05 -8.32 -7.18
CA PRO A 45 3.42 -9.68 -6.78
C PRO A 45 2.41 -10.75 -7.22
N PHE A 46 1.24 -10.35 -7.73
CA PHE A 46 0.19 -11.24 -8.22
C PHE A 46 -0.63 -10.54 -9.31
N TYR A 47 -1.40 -11.32 -10.07
CA TYR A 47 -2.35 -10.79 -11.05
C TYR A 47 -3.69 -10.47 -10.40
N GLU A 48 -4.15 -9.23 -10.55
CA GLU A 48 -5.51 -8.79 -10.21
C GLU A 48 -5.98 -7.79 -11.29
N PRO A 49 -7.11 -8.03 -11.96
CA PRO A 49 -7.61 -7.15 -13.01
C PRO A 49 -7.74 -5.68 -12.56
N GLY A 50 -7.11 -4.77 -13.30
CA GLY A 50 -7.19 -3.32 -13.05
C GLY A 50 -6.31 -2.80 -11.90
N LEU A 51 -5.73 -3.66 -11.06
CA LEU A 51 -4.94 -3.22 -9.91
C LEU A 51 -3.69 -2.43 -10.32
N LEU A 52 -3.00 -2.84 -11.38
CA LEU A 52 -1.78 -2.17 -11.84
C LEU A 52 -2.03 -0.72 -12.25
N GLU A 53 -3.15 -0.48 -12.93
CA GLU A 53 -3.57 0.85 -13.36
C GLU A 53 -3.86 1.74 -12.15
N LEU A 54 -4.65 1.23 -11.19
CA LEU A 54 -5.00 1.96 -9.97
C LEU A 54 -3.77 2.25 -9.10
N LEU A 55 -2.86 1.28 -8.96
CA LEU A 55 -1.62 1.44 -8.21
C LEU A 55 -0.76 2.53 -8.87
N THR A 56 -0.48 2.40 -10.16
CA THR A 56 0.38 3.34 -10.90
C THR A 56 -0.19 4.76 -10.83
N LYS A 57 -1.50 4.92 -11.03
CA LYS A 57 -2.22 6.19 -10.91
C LYS A 57 -2.03 6.82 -9.51
N ASN A 58 -2.17 6.04 -8.45
CA ASN A 58 -2.13 6.57 -7.08
C ASN A 58 -0.71 6.79 -6.54
N VAL A 59 0.27 6.01 -7.02
CA VAL A 59 1.70 6.29 -6.79
C VAL A 59 2.10 7.60 -7.48
N ALA A 60 1.72 7.79 -8.75
CA ALA A 60 1.98 9.03 -9.48
C ALA A 60 1.30 10.25 -8.83
N ALA A 61 0.10 10.06 -8.28
CA ALA A 61 -0.63 11.09 -7.53
C ALA A 61 -0.11 11.32 -6.10
N ARG A 62 0.91 10.56 -5.65
CA ARG A 62 1.47 10.59 -4.28
C ARG A 62 0.44 10.32 -3.18
N ARG A 63 -0.66 9.63 -3.50
CA ARG A 63 -1.65 9.16 -2.53
C ARG A 63 -1.38 7.75 -2.06
N LEU A 64 -0.57 6.98 -2.79
CA LEU A 64 -0.11 5.66 -2.39
C LEU A 64 1.41 5.67 -2.32
N SER A 65 1.96 5.19 -1.21
CA SER A 65 3.39 4.99 -1.00
C SER A 65 3.64 3.68 -0.27
N PHE A 66 4.88 3.20 -0.33
CA PHE A 66 5.29 1.96 0.32
C PHE A 66 6.41 2.23 1.31
N ALA A 67 6.49 1.44 2.37
CA ALA A 67 7.53 1.59 3.40
C ALA A 67 7.82 0.26 4.12
N THR A 68 8.93 0.23 4.85
CA THR A 68 9.32 -0.91 5.69
C THR A 68 9.25 -0.59 7.19
N ASP A 69 9.26 0.69 7.56
CA ASP A 69 9.11 1.14 8.96
C ASP A 69 7.63 1.29 9.33
N ALA A 70 7.05 0.22 9.88
CA ALA A 70 5.70 0.21 10.40
C ALA A 70 5.48 1.24 11.52
N ALA A 71 6.47 1.45 12.40
CA ALA A 71 6.31 2.33 13.54
C ALA A 71 6.19 3.79 13.08
N ALA A 72 6.98 4.21 12.08
CA ALA A 72 6.86 5.53 11.49
C ALA A 72 5.54 5.74 10.75
N ALA A 73 5.06 4.74 10.01
CA ALA A 73 3.78 4.81 9.30
C ALA A 73 2.60 4.94 10.29
N VAL A 74 2.56 4.08 11.31
CA VAL A 74 1.52 4.07 12.35
C VAL A 74 1.44 5.40 13.09
N ARG A 75 2.56 6.02 13.45
CA ARG A 75 2.58 7.33 14.16
C ARG A 75 1.91 8.46 13.37
N ARG A 76 1.85 8.36 12.04
CA ARG A 76 1.28 9.40 11.16
C ARG A 76 -0.16 9.11 10.74
N SER A 77 -0.68 7.94 11.07
CA SER A 77 -1.99 7.47 10.60
C SER A 77 -3.11 7.71 11.58
N SER A 78 -4.29 8.02 11.03
CA SER A 78 -5.55 8.07 11.78
C SER A 78 -6.16 6.67 11.93
N ILE A 79 -5.92 5.78 10.96
CA ILE A 79 -6.43 4.41 10.92
C ILE A 79 -5.31 3.47 10.47
N VAL A 80 -5.21 2.30 11.10
CA VAL A 80 -4.27 1.24 10.72
C VAL A 80 -5.04 -0.04 10.42
N PHE A 81 -4.84 -0.60 9.24
CA PHE A 81 -5.35 -1.91 8.84
C PHE A 81 -4.25 -2.95 8.99
N LEU A 82 -4.53 -4.03 9.73
CA LEU A 82 -3.65 -5.20 9.83
C LEU A 82 -4.15 -6.27 8.86
N THR A 83 -3.37 -6.55 7.82
CA THR A 83 -3.74 -7.45 6.72
C THR A 83 -2.66 -8.50 6.42
N VAL A 84 -1.88 -8.85 7.45
CA VAL A 84 -0.88 -9.92 7.40
C VAL A 84 -1.54 -11.30 7.35
N GLY A 85 -0.83 -12.29 6.82
CA GLY A 85 -1.30 -13.68 6.83
C GLY A 85 -1.44 -14.24 8.24
N THR A 86 -2.32 -15.23 8.40
CA THR A 86 -2.55 -15.99 9.63
C THR A 86 -2.24 -17.46 9.43
#